data_AF-A0A382WVY2-F1
#
_entry.id   AF-A0A382WVY2-F1
#
_cell.length_a   1.000
_cell.length_b   1.000
_cell.length_c   1.000
_cell.angle_alpha   90.00
_cell.angle_beta   90.00
_cell.angle_gamma   90.00
#
_symmetry.space_group_name_H-M   'P 1'
#
loop_
_entity.id
_entity.type
_entity.pdbx_description
1 polymer ?
#
loop_
_entity_poly.entity_id
_entity_poly.type
_entity_poly.pdbx_seq_one_letter_code
_entity_poly.pdbx_strand_id
1 'polypeptide(L)' 'MWDQIVGWIKKLTEAGVSLLALAIVMQIIFGKAVPFIGGDVIGNITAIVGALGAQGLVGL' A
#
# COMPACT_ATOMS: atom_id res chain seq x y z
N MET A 1 -27.36 8.92 -6.46
CA MET A 1 -27.01 7.70 -5.69
C MET A 1 -25.67 7.12 -6.13
N TRP A 2 -25.45 6.90 -7.42
CA TRP A 2 -24.15 6.42 -7.93
C TRP A 2 -22.97 7.35 -7.57
N ASP A 3 -23.14 8.67 -7.68
CA ASP A 3 -22.10 9.63 -7.31
C ASP A 3 -21.73 9.59 -5.82
N GLN A 4 -22.69 9.27 -4.95
CA GLN A 4 -22.43 9.12 -3.53
C GLN A 4 -21.60 7.87 -3.25
N ILE A 5 -21.91 6.74 -3.91
CA ILE A 5 -21.14 5.49 -3.79
C ILE A 5 -19.71 5.71 -4.27
N VAL A 6 -19.53 6.33 -5.44
CA VAL A 6 -18.20 6.67 -5.97
C VAL A 6 -17.47 7.62 -5.01
N GLY A 7 -18.16 8.60 -4.43
CA GLY A 7 -17.60 9.51 -3.42
C GLY A 7 -17.12 8.79 -2.16
N TRP A 8 -17.88 7.81 -1.65
CA TRP A 8 -17.48 6.99 -0.52
C TRP A 8 -16.25 6.13 -0.83
N ILE A 9 -16.23 5.48 -1.99
CA ILE A 9 -15.08 4.67 -2.43
C ILE A 9 -13.83 5.55 -2.51
N LYS A 10 -13.92 6.74 -3.11
CA LYS A 10 -12.78 7.67 -3.18
C LYS A 10 -12.22 8.01 -1.79
N LYS A 11 -13.08 8.39 -0.86
CA LYS A 11 -12.66 8.73 0.52
C LYS A 11 -12.03 7.54 1.25
N LEU A 12 -12.59 6.34 1.08
CA LEU A 12 -12.01 5.12 1.65
C LEU A 12 -10.66 4.78 1.03
N THR A 13 -10.51 4.96 -0.28
CA THR A 13 -9.24 4.78 -0.97
C THR A 13 -8.21 5.80 -0.49
N GLU A 14 -8.57 7.07 -0.36
CA GLU A 14 -7.70 8.12 0.18
C GLU A 14 -7.26 7.78 1.62
N ALA A 15 -8.19 7.33 2.46
CA ALA A 15 -7.88 6.87 3.81
C ALA A 15 -6.91 5.66 3.77
N GLY A 16 -7.18 4.65 2.96
CA GLY A 16 -6.32 3.49 2.79
C GLY A 16 -4.91 3.85 2.32
N VAL A 17 -4.78 4.74 1.34
CA VAL A 17 -3.49 5.22 0.83
C VAL A 17 -2.73 6.00 1.92
N SER A 18 -3.41 6.84 2.70
CA SER A 18 -2.76 7.57 3.81
C SER A 18 -2.26 6.63 4.91
N LEU A 19 -3.01 5.55 5.20
CA LEU A 19 -2.59 4.52 6.15
C LEU A 19 -1.39 3.71 5.62
N LEU A 20 -1.37 3.39 4.33
CA LEU A 20 -0.21 2.75 3.69
C LEU A 20 1.03 3.64 3.77
N ALA A 21 0.90 4.94 3.49
CA ALA A 21 2.00 5.88 3.60
C ALA A 21 2.56 5.95 5.03
N LEU A 22 1.68 5.99 6.03
CA LEU A 22 2.08 5.96 7.44
C LEU A 22 2.83 4.67 7.79
N ALA A 23 2.32 3.52 7.35
CA ALA A 23 2.94 2.22 7.57
C ALA A 23 4.36 2.15 6.98
N ILE A 24 4.56 2.67 5.76
CA ILE A 24 5.87 2.72 5.10
C ILE A 24 6.85 3.57 5.91
N VAL A 25 6.45 4.76 6.34
CA VAL A 25 7.31 5.64 7.15
C VAL A 25 7.68 4.97 8.47
N MET A 26 6.73 4.33 9.15
CA MET A 26 7.00 3.61 10.39
C MET A 26 7.97 2.44 10.18
N GLN A 27 7.83 1.66 9.11
CA GLN A 27 8.76 0.56 8.81
C GLN A 27 10.18 1.05 8.49
N ILE A 28 10.33 2.23 7.90
CA ILE A 28 11.64 2.83 7.67
C ILE A 28 12.32 3.20 9.01
N ILE A 29 11.55 3.74 9.96
CA ILE A 29 12.08 4.20 11.26
C ILE A 29 12.36 3.03 12.21
N PHE A 30 11.42 2.07 12.31
CA PHE A 30 11.46 1.00 13.32
C PHE A 30 11.89 -0.36 12.74
N GLY A 31 12.03 -0.50 11.43
CA GLY A 31 12.32 -1.75 10.75
C GLY A 31 11.09 -2.61 10.45
N LYS A 32 11.30 -3.88 10.07
CA LYS A 32 10.26 -4.78 9.54
C LYS A 32 9.08 -5.04 10.49
N ALA A 33 9.30 -5.03 11.80
CA ALA A 33 8.26 -5.32 12.78
C ALA A 33 7.78 -4.03 13.46
N VAL A 34 6.82 -3.33 12.83
CA VAL A 34 6.16 -2.18 13.44
C VAL A 34 5.10 -2.68 14.43
N PRO A 35 5.19 -2.39 15.74
CA PRO A 35 4.39 -3.05 16.79
C PRO A 35 2.87 -2.81 16.78
N PHE A 36 2.32 -2.11 15.77
CA PHE A 36 0.91 -1.68 15.72
C PHE A 36 0.26 -1.82 14.34
N ILE A 37 1.06 -1.91 13.29
CA ILE A 37 0.58 -1.97 11.89
C ILE A 37 0.35 -3.43 11.46
N GLY A 38 1.11 -4.38 12.02
CA GLY A 38 1.01 -5.80 11.68
C GLY A 38 1.45 -6.11 10.24
N GLY A 39 2.48 -6.95 10.09
CA GLY A 39 2.94 -7.42 8.76
C GLY A 39 3.99 -6.54 8.09
N ASP A 40 4.47 -7.00 6.91
CA ASP A 40 5.54 -6.37 6.14
C ASP A 40 4.99 -5.60 4.92
N VAL A 41 4.66 -4.31 5.09
CA VAL A 41 4.03 -3.49 4.02
C VAL A 41 5.00 -3.26 2.85
N ILE A 42 6.24 -2.84 3.12
CA ILE A 42 7.26 -2.65 2.10
C ILE A 42 7.56 -3.99 1.40
N GLY A 43 7.66 -5.09 2.16
CA GLY A 43 7.85 -6.43 1.60
C GLY A 43 6.72 -6.83 0.65
N ASN A 44 5.46 -6.62 1.05
CA ASN A 44 4.29 -6.92 0.21
C ASN A 44 4.30 -6.11 -1.09
N ILE A 45 4.60 -4.80 -1.02
CA ILE A 45 4.68 -3.95 -2.22
C ILE A 45 5.81 -4.42 -3.13
N THR A 46 6.99 -4.71 -2.56
CA THR A 46 8.15 -5.17 -3.33
C THR A 46 7.89 -6.51 -4.01
N ALA A 47 7.17 -7.42 -3.35
CA ALA A 47 6.77 -8.71 -3.92
C ALA A 47 5.81 -8.53 -5.11
N ILE A 48 4.83 -7.63 -5.00
CA ILE A 48 3.90 -7.31 -6.11
C ILE A 48 4.68 -6.71 -7.28
N VAL A 49 5.52 -5.70 -7.02
CA VAL A 49 6.34 -5.06 -8.08
C VAL A 49 7.27 -6.08 -8.73
N GLY A 50 7.89 -6.95 -7.95
CA GLY A 50 8.73 -8.03 -8.47
C GLY A 50 7.95 -9.02 -9.34
N ALA A 51 6.73 -9.39 -8.94
CA ALA A 51 5.87 -10.26 -9.74
C ALA A 51 5.47 -9.61 -11.07
N LEU A 52 5.16 -8.30 -11.05
CA LEU A 52 4.89 -7.55 -12.28
C LEU A 52 6.14 -7.43 -13.16
N GLY A 53 7.31 -7.21 -12.57
CA GLY A 53 8.59 -7.15 -13.31
C GLY A 53 8.96 -8.49 -13.95
N ALA A 54 8.68 -9.60 -13.27
CA ALA A 54 8.87 -10.95 -13.82
C ALA A 54 7.98 -11.23 -15.04
N GLN A 55 6.84 -10.54 -15.17
CA GLN A 55 5.97 -10.59 -16.35
C GLN A 55 6.41 -9.60 -17.45
N GLY A 56 7.56 -8.94 -17.30
CA GLY A 56 8.06 -7.94 -18.25
C GLY A 56 7.29 -6.61 -18.24
N LEU A 57 6.38 -6.40 -17.28
CA LEU A 57 5.58 -5.16 -17.15
C LEU A 57 6.34 -4.05 -16.43
N VAL A 58 7.47 -4.36 -15.78
CA VAL A 58 8.32 -3.41 -15.05
C VAL A 58 9.72 -3.51 -15.66
N GLY A 59 9.95 -2.88 -16.81
CA GLY A 59 11.23 -2.98 -17.51
C GLY A 59 11.21 -2.70 -19.02
N LEU A 60 10.06 -2.33 -19.59
CA LEU A 60 9.95 -1.62 -20.87
C LEU A 60 9.45 -0.20 -20.62
#